data_AF-A0A2N3BU80-F1
#
_entry.id   AF-A0A2N3BU80-F1
#
_cell.length_a   1.000
_cell.length_b   1.000
_cell.length_c   1.000
_cell.angle_alpha   90.00
_cell.angle_beta   90.00
_cell.angle_gamma   90.00
#
_symmetry.space_group_name_H-M   'P 1'
#
loop_
_entity.id
_entity.type
_entity.pdbx_description
1 polymer ?
#
loop_
_entity_poly.entity_id
_entity_poly.type
_entity_poly.pdbx_seq_one_letter_code
_entity_poly.pdbx_strand_id
1 'polypeptide(L)' 'MTRILTATALILATAVAGIGAASAAELTSADRSEVRRLVPGADLDNLSSGDVNAIKGILHGDDRNRGGQIRAILN' A
#
# COMPACT_ATOMS: atom_id res chain seq x y z
N MET A 1 -17.85 -19.00 36.34
CA MET A 1 -17.54 -19.22 34.91
C MET A 1 -16.68 -18.06 34.42
N THR A 2 -15.51 -18.43 33.92
CA THR A 2 -14.39 -17.65 33.39
C THR A 2 -14.75 -16.68 32.27
N ARG A 3 -14.25 -15.45 32.33
CA ARG A 3 -13.98 -14.61 31.15
C ARG A 3 -12.73 -13.77 31.38
N ILE A 4 -11.58 -14.36 31.10
CA ILE A 4 -10.27 -13.68 30.97
C ILE A 4 -9.84 -13.86 29.51
N LEU A 5 -9.08 -12.88 28.99
CA LEU A 5 -8.34 -12.87 27.72
C LEU A 5 -9.21 -12.48 26.51
N THR A 6 -8.88 -11.52 25.66
CA THR A 6 -7.57 -11.09 25.14
C THR A 6 -7.66 -9.63 24.66
N ALA A 7 -6.95 -8.71 25.32
CA ALA A 7 -6.66 -7.40 24.74
C ALA A 7 -5.35 -7.53 23.95
N THR A 8 -5.46 -7.74 22.65
CA THR A 8 -4.32 -7.71 21.72
C THR A 8 -3.75 -6.30 21.67
N ALA A 9 -2.70 -6.05 22.44
CA ALA A 9 -1.89 -4.85 22.36
C ALA A 9 -1.12 -4.86 21.03
N LEU A 10 -1.68 -4.20 20.03
CA LEU A 10 -1.01 -3.97 18.76
C LEU A 10 -0.03 -2.81 18.92
N ILE A 11 1.21 -3.12 19.31
CA ILE A 11 2.32 -2.17 19.34
C ILE A 11 2.84 -2.05 17.91
N LEU A 12 2.31 -1.09 17.13
CA LEU A 12 2.96 -0.62 15.89
C LEU A 12 3.87 0.56 16.23
N ALA A 13 5.06 0.26 16.74
CA ALA A 13 6.13 1.23 16.94
C ALA A 13 7.42 0.72 16.29
N THR A 14 7.59 1.00 15.00
CA THR A 14 8.91 1.09 14.38
C THR A 14 8.95 2.33 13.49
N ALA A 15 9.17 3.48 14.12
CA ALA A 15 9.67 4.66 13.43
C ALA A 15 11.14 4.42 13.06
N VAL A 16 11.40 4.06 11.81
CA VAL A 16 12.74 4.18 11.21
C VAL A 16 12.80 5.52 10.50
N ALA A 17 13.31 6.53 11.21
CA ALA A 17 13.79 7.77 10.61
C ALA A 17 15.26 7.54 10.23
N GLY A 18 15.51 7.31 8.93
CA GLY A 18 16.82 6.99 8.37
C GLY A 18 16.94 7.50 6.94
N ILE A 19 17.04 8.82 6.84
CA ILE A 19 17.58 9.68 5.78
C ILE A 19 18.37 8.93 4.69
N GLY A 20 17.68 8.57 3.62
CA GLY A 20 18.24 8.47 2.28
C GLY A 20 17.35 9.34 1.40
N ALA A 21 17.93 10.14 0.52
CA ALA A 21 17.18 10.81 -0.53
C ALA A 21 16.49 9.72 -1.36
N ALA A 22 15.26 9.35 -0.99
CA ALA A 22 14.42 8.49 -1.76
C ALA A 22 14.10 9.30 -3.01
N SER A 23 14.85 9.04 -4.08
CA SER A 23 14.39 9.23 -5.45
C SER A 23 12.91 8.89 -5.43
N ALA A 24 12.06 9.86 -5.76
CA ALA A 24 10.61 9.78 -5.64
C ALA A 24 10.18 8.34 -5.89
N ALA A 25 9.59 7.69 -4.87
CA ALA A 25 9.23 6.30 -4.96
C ALA A 25 8.16 6.21 -6.05
N GLU A 26 8.57 6.02 -7.29
CA GLU A 26 7.70 5.96 -8.45
C GLU A 26 7.33 4.51 -8.71
N LEU A 27 6.12 4.29 -9.21
CA LEU A 27 5.71 2.98 -9.70
C LEU A 27 6.54 2.64 -10.94
N THR A 28 7.09 1.43 -10.99
CA THR A 28 7.76 0.97 -12.20
C THR A 28 6.77 0.83 -13.35
N SER A 29 7.25 0.77 -14.60
CA SER A 29 6.36 0.53 -15.75
C SER A 29 5.58 -0.77 -15.64
N ALA A 30 6.16 -1.79 -15.01
CA ALA A 30 5.49 -3.07 -14.74
C ALA A 30 4.38 -2.89 -13.70
N ASP A 31 4.65 -2.20 -12.58
CA ASP A 31 3.65 -1.89 -11.56
C ASP A 31 2.49 -1.09 -12.17
N ARG A 32 2.79 -0.05 -12.96
CA ARG A 32 1.76 0.76 -13.64
C ARG A 32 0.89 -0.07 -14.57
N SER A 33 1.48 -1.03 -15.29
CA SER A 33 0.72 -1.96 -16.14
C SER A 33 -0.19 -2.88 -15.32
N GLU A 34 0.32 -3.43 -14.21
CA GLU A 34 -0.46 -4.29 -13.32
C GLU A 34 -1.62 -3.51 -12.68
N VAL A 35 -1.36 -2.31 -12.18
CA VAL A 35 -2.41 -1.44 -11.61
C VAL A 35 -3.47 -1.13 -12.66
N ARG A 36 -3.10 -0.77 -13.89
CA ARG A 36 -4.07 -0.50 -14.97
C ARG A 36 -4.87 -1.74 -15.38
N ARG A 37 -4.31 -2.94 -15.21
CA ARG A 37 -5.06 -4.20 -15.40
C ARG A 37 -6.06 -4.45 -14.28
N LEU A 38 -5.70 -4.14 -13.04
CA LEU A 38 -6.58 -4.30 -11.87
C LEU A 38 -7.65 -3.21 -11.76
N VAL A 39 -7.29 -1.97 -12.12
CA VAL A 39 -8.13 -0.78 -12.07
C VAL A 39 -8.00 -0.04 -13.41
N PRO A 40 -8.83 -0.40 -14.41
CA PRO A 40 -8.83 0.28 -15.70
C PRO A 40 -9.16 1.76 -15.55
N GLY A 41 -8.35 2.63 -16.16
CA GLY A 41 -8.51 4.08 -16.07
C GLY A 41 -7.99 4.70 -14.76
N ALA A 42 -7.23 3.95 -13.95
CA ALA A 42 -6.53 4.51 -12.79
C ALA A 42 -5.60 5.66 -13.22
N ASP A 43 -5.75 6.81 -12.56
CA ASP A 43 -4.80 7.90 -12.63
C ASP A 43 -3.62 7.57 -11.71
N LEU A 44 -2.45 7.39 -12.31
CA LEU A 44 -1.21 7.06 -11.59
C LEU A 44 -0.18 8.18 -11.72
N ASP A 45 -0.64 9.34 -12.17
CA ASP A 45 0.18 10.51 -12.40
C ASP A 45 0.01 11.42 -11.18
N ASN A 46 1.14 11.91 -10.64
CA ASN A 46 1.14 12.76 -9.45
C ASN A 46 0.73 12.09 -8.11
N LEU A 47 0.93 10.77 -7.99
CA LEU A 47 0.74 10.06 -6.72
C LEU A 47 1.73 10.56 -5.65
N SER A 48 1.27 10.65 -4.41
CA SER A 48 2.17 10.89 -3.28
C SER A 48 3.08 9.67 -3.07
N SER A 49 4.29 9.90 -2.53
CA SER A 49 5.19 8.80 -2.15
C SER A 49 4.54 7.79 -1.19
N GLY A 50 3.57 8.23 -0.38
CA GLY A 50 2.77 7.36 0.47
C GLY A 50 1.85 6.42 -0.33
N ASP A 51 1.15 6.98 -1.32
CA ASP A 51 0.22 6.24 -2.18
C ASP A 51 0.97 5.21 -3.02
N VAL A 52 2.14 5.59 -3.56
CA VAL A 52 2.96 4.65 -4.33
C VAL A 52 3.43 3.48 -3.48
N ASN A 53 3.89 3.73 -2.24
CA ASN A 53 4.30 2.64 -1.35
C ASN A 53 3.12 1.74 -0.97
N ALA A 54 1.94 2.32 -0.73
CA ALA A 54 0.74 1.55 -0.45
C ALA A 54 0.32 0.67 -1.64
N ILE A 55 0.30 1.24 -2.85
CA ILE A 55 -0.01 0.51 -4.09
C ILE A 55 1.01 -0.62 -4.33
N LYS A 56 2.31 -0.37 -4.13
CA LYS A 56 3.35 -1.40 -4.23
C LYS A 56 3.14 -2.52 -3.22
N GLY A 57 2.79 -2.18 -1.97
CA GLY A 57 2.47 -3.15 -0.93
C GLY A 57 1.29 -4.04 -1.33
N ILE A 58 0.25 -3.47 -1.94
CA ILE A 58 -0.92 -4.22 -2.40
C ILE A 58 -0.59 -5.10 -3.61
N LEU A 59 0.17 -4.58 -4.58
CA LEU A 59 0.57 -5.32 -5.78
C LEU A 59 1.37 -6.59 -5.44
N HIS A 60 2.34 -6.45 -4.55
CA HIS A 60 3.25 -7.52 -4.14
C HIS A 60 2.70 -8.34 -2.96
N GLY A 61 1.55 -7.94 -2.40
CA GLY A 61 0.84 -8.69 -1.36
C GLY A 61 0.08 -9.90 -1.91
N ASP A 62 -0.35 -10.78 -1.01
CA ASP A 62 -1.12 -11.99 -1.34
C ASP A 62 -2.64 -11.75 -1.35
N ASP A 63 -3.08 -10.48 -1.37
CA ASP A 63 -4.48 -10.14 -1.33
C ASP A 63 -5.21 -10.57 -2.60
N ARG A 64 -6.44 -11.08 -2.46
CA ARG A 64 -7.30 -11.39 -3.61
C ARG A 64 -8.06 -10.17 -4.13
N ASN A 65 -8.16 -9.11 -3.33
CA ASN A 65 -8.92 -7.89 -3.65
C ASN A 65 -8.01 -6.69 -3.92
N ARG A 66 -6.88 -6.90 -4.60
CA ARG A 66 -5.88 -5.85 -4.89
C ARG A 66 -6.48 -4.65 -5.62
N GLY A 67 -7.32 -4.91 -6.63
CA GLY A 67 -7.98 -3.85 -7.40
C GLY A 67 -8.88 -2.96 -6.55
N GLY A 68 -9.64 -3.54 -5.61
CA GLY A 68 -10.48 -2.76 -4.69
C GLY A 68 -9.68 -1.89 -3.74
N GLN A 69 -8.57 -2.41 -3.21
CA GLN A 69 -7.69 -1.66 -2.31
C GLN A 69 -6.93 -0.54 -3.03
N ILE A 70 -6.41 -0.80 -4.23
CA ILE A 70 -5.77 0.23 -5.05
C ILE A 70 -6.78 1.33 -5.38
N ARG A 71 -8.00 0.97 -5.75
CA ARG A 71 -9.05 1.95 -6.06
C ARG A 71 -9.44 2.80 -4.85
N ALA A 72 -9.32 2.27 -3.64
CA ALA A 72 -9.55 3.03 -2.40
C ALA A 72 -8.41 4.02 -2.07
N ILE A 73 -7.22 3.83 -2.62
CA ILE A 73 -6.11 4.80 -2.49
C ILE A 73 -6.25 5.91 -3.54
N LEU A 74 -6.76 5.58 -4.72
CA LEU A 74 -6.90 6.51 -5.85
C LEU A 74 -8.14 7.42 -5.80
N ASN A 75 -9.00 7.29 -4.78
CA ASN A 75 -10.32 7.93 -4.68
C ASN A 75 -10.46 8.63 -3.34
#